data_AF-A0A7C1EIF4-F1
#
_entry.id   AF-A0A7C1EIF4-F1
#
_cell.length_a   1.000
_cell.length_b   1.000
_cell.length_c   1.000
_cell.angle_alpha   90.00
_cell.angle_beta   90.00
_cell.angle_gamma   90.00
#
_symmetry.space_group_name_H-M   'P 1'
#
loop_
_entity.id
_entity.type
_entity.pdbx_description
1 polymer ?
#
loop_
_entity_poly.entity_id
_entity_poly.type
_entity_poly.pdbx_seq_one_letter_code
_entity_poly.pdbx_strand_id
1 'polypeptide(L)'
;MNRPNSVVSNLVATIAIWFSVVLARLLLPHEQGVLIASALAAMGTSILIWMVWAFNQLEAAKKESGEKTKRDTRPDSRLSLLLELMDEDERQALKRRLAEDLSTDGEIVSLADLLKAQEQDSRRQHH
;
A
#
# COMPACT_ATOMS: atom_id res chain seq x y z
N MET A 1 3.86 -13.38 -10.80
CA MET A 1 4.41 -12.10 -10.28
C MET A 1 5.25 -12.44 -9.06
N ASN A 2 6.52 -12.75 -9.27
CA ASN A 2 7.37 -13.36 -8.26
C ASN A 2 7.99 -12.26 -7.39
N ARG A 3 7.49 -12.10 -6.16
CA ARG A 3 8.18 -11.35 -5.09
C ARG A 3 8.89 -12.29 -4.11
N PRO A 4 9.89 -13.10 -4.50
CA PRO A 4 10.89 -13.56 -3.57
C PRO A 4 12.13 -12.68 -3.71
N ASN A 5 12.80 -12.38 -2.58
CA ASN A 5 14.23 -12.01 -2.50
C ASN A 5 14.60 -10.58 -2.08
N SER A 6 13.71 -9.75 -1.52
CA SER A 6 14.17 -8.49 -0.86
C SER A 6 15.11 -8.76 0.33
N VAL A 7 14.81 -9.79 1.12
CA VAL A 7 15.66 -10.22 2.24
C VAL A 7 16.98 -10.83 1.74
N VAL A 8 16.92 -11.63 0.68
CA VAL A 8 18.11 -12.24 0.06
C VAL A 8 18.99 -11.17 -0.58
N SER A 9 18.42 -10.18 -1.27
CA SER A 9 19.21 -9.07 -1.83
C SER A 9 19.88 -8.23 -0.74
N ASN A 10 19.21 -7.99 0.40
CA ASN A 10 19.81 -7.29 1.53
C ASN A 10 20.94 -8.10 2.19
N LEU A 11 20.78 -9.41 2.34
CA LEU A 11 21.85 -10.29 2.81
C LEU A 11 23.06 -10.28 1.86
N VAL A 12 22.83 -10.39 0.55
CA VAL A 12 23.88 -10.34 -0.47
C VAL A 12 24.60 -8.98 -0.44
N ALA A 13 23.86 -7.88 -0.34
CA ALA A 13 24.44 -6.54 -0.23
C ALA A 13 25.31 -6.39 1.03
N THR A 14 24.85 -6.91 2.17
CA THR A 14 25.60 -6.86 3.43
C THR A 14 26.90 -7.67 3.32
N ILE A 15 26.84 -8.87 2.74
CA ILE A 15 28.02 -9.71 2.50
C ILE A 15 29.01 -9.02 1.56
N ALA A 16 28.53 -8.39 0.48
CA ALA A 16 29.39 -7.67 -0.46
C ALA A 16 30.11 -6.47 0.17
N ILE A 17 29.42 -5.73 1.05
CA ILE A 17 30.01 -4.61 1.80
C ILE A 17 31.13 -5.11 2.70
N TRP A 18 30.89 -6.15 3.50
CA TRP A 18 31.92 -6.72 4.37
C TRP A 18 33.08 -7.33 3.60
N PHE A 19 32.80 -7.99 2.47
CA PHE A 19 33.84 -8.53 1.59
C PHE A 19 34.73 -7.42 1.03
N SER A 20 34.17 -6.28 0.63
CA SER A 20 34.93 -5.11 0.18
C SER A 20 35.87 -4.56 1.27
N VAL A 21 35.40 -4.49 2.52
CA VAL A 21 36.22 -4.04 3.67
C VAL A 21 37.36 -5.02 3.97
N VAL A 22 37.10 -6.33 3.93
CA VAL A 22 38.14 -7.36 4.11
C VAL A 22 39.17 -7.30 2.98
N LEU A 23 38.71 -7.13 1.74
CA LEU A 23 39.58 -7.01 0.58
C LEU A 23 40.47 -5.75 0.66
N ALA A 24 39.91 -4.61 1.06
CA ALA A 24 40.66 -3.37 1.27
C ALA A 24 41.75 -3.53 2.35
N ARG A 25 41.45 -4.27 3.43
CA ARG A 25 42.41 -4.59 4.49
C ARG A 25 43.55 -5.48 4.02
N LEU A 26 43.28 -6.38 3.06
CA LEU A 26 44.29 -7.31 2.53
C LEU A 26 45.25 -6.62 1.55
N LEU A 27 44.79 -5.63 0.77
CA LEU A 27 45.61 -4.96 -0.25
C LEU A 27 46.42 -3.75 0.28
N LEU A 28 46.00 -3.09 1.36
CA LEU A 28 46.66 -1.87 1.86
C LEU A 28 47.08 -2.01 3.34
N PRO A 29 48.22 -2.66 3.63
CA PRO A 29 48.64 -2.92 5.00
C PRO A 29 49.19 -1.71 5.77
N HIS A 30 49.29 -0.50 5.17
CA HIS A 30 50.03 0.62 5.77
C HIS A 30 49.27 1.96 5.91
N GLU A 31 48.06 2.10 5.38
CA GLU A 31 47.31 3.37 5.39
C GLU A 31 46.11 3.30 6.36
N GLN A 32 46.38 3.44 7.67
CA GLN A 32 45.37 3.30 8.72
C GLN A 32 44.18 4.27 8.57
N GLY A 33 44.39 5.46 8.00
CA GLY A 33 43.35 6.46 7.80
C GLY A 33 42.29 6.05 6.76
N VAL A 34 42.71 5.39 5.68
CA VAL A 34 41.80 4.95 4.60
C VAL A 34 40.93 3.78 5.08
N LEU A 35 41.49 2.89 5.91
CA LEU A 35 40.75 1.79 6.52
C LEU A 35 39.67 2.28 7.49
N ILE A 36 39.96 3.29 8.31
CA ILE A 36 38.98 3.86 9.24
C ILE A 36 37.87 4.58 8.47
N ALA A 37 38.22 5.39 7.47
CA ALA A 37 37.24 6.12 6.66
C ALA A 37 36.31 5.18 5.87
N SER A 38 36.87 4.12 5.26
CA SER A 38 36.08 3.12 4.55
C SER A 38 35.19 2.28 5.48
N ALA A 39 35.67 1.93 6.68
CA ALA A 39 34.87 1.25 7.69
C ALA A 39 33.70 2.12 8.18
N LEU A 40 33.93 3.41 8.41
CA LEU A 40 32.87 4.35 8.79
C LEU A 40 31.84 4.50 7.67
N ALA A 41 32.29 4.61 6.41
CA ALA A 41 31.40 4.70 5.26
C ALA A 41 30.58 3.41 5.08
N ALA A 42 31.17 2.24 5.29
CA ALA A 42 30.48 0.96 5.25
C ALA A 42 29.43 0.83 6.38
N MET A 43 29.75 1.28 7.59
CA MET A 43 28.79 1.33 8.70
C MET A 43 27.64 2.30 8.39
N GLY A 44 27.95 3.50 7.90
CA GLY A 44 26.94 4.51 7.56
C GLY A 44 25.99 4.04 6.46
N THR A 45 26.52 3.44 5.40
CA THR A 45 25.71 2.88 4.30
C THR A 45 24.84 1.71 4.77
N SER A 46 25.37 0.82 5.61
CA SER A 46 24.58 -0.26 6.22
C SER A 46 23.40 0.29 7.03
N ILE A 47 23.63 1.28 7.89
CA ILE A 47 22.57 1.92 8.69
C ILE A 47 21.50 2.54 7.79
N LEU A 48 21.90 3.26 6.73
CA LEU A 48 20.95 3.87 5.80
C LEU A 48 20.08 2.84 5.09
N ILE A 49 20.65 1.71 4.66
CA ILE A 49 19.90 0.61 4.03
C ILE A 49 18.84 0.05 4.99
N TRP A 50 19.23 -0.20 6.25
CA TRP A 50 18.30 -0.66 7.27
C TRP A 50 17.22 0.37 7.59
N MET A 51 17.56 1.66 7.59
CA MET A 51 16.64 2.75 7.86
C MET A 51 15.59 2.89 6.75
N VAL A 52 15.98 2.78 5.47
CA VAL A 52 15.05 2.75 4.34
C VAL A 52 14.08 1.58 4.45
N TRP A 53 14.57 0.39 4.81
CA TRP A 53 13.70 -0.77 5.01
C TRP A 53 12.74 -0.55 6.19
N ALA A 54 13.22 -0.02 7.31
CA ALA A 54 12.41 0.28 8.49
C ALA A 54 11.30 1.31 8.20
N PHE A 55 11.61 2.37 7.45
CA PHE A 55 10.60 3.35 7.04
C PHE A 55 9.56 2.75 6.10
N ASN A 56 9.97 1.91 5.15
CA ASN A 56 9.05 1.25 4.24
C ASN A 56 8.08 0.30 4.99
N GLN A 57 8.57 -0.40 6.02
CA GLN A 57 7.74 -1.20 6.91
C GLN A 57 6.77 -0.36 7.75
N LEU A 58 7.23 0.78 8.26
CA LEU A 58 6.36 1.71 9.01
C LEU A 58 5.26 2.30 8.13
N GLU A 59 5.58 2.67 6.89
CA GLU A 59 4.60 3.14 5.91
C GLU A 59 3.60 2.04 5.52
N ALA A 60 4.07 0.80 5.33
CA ALA A 60 3.20 -0.34 5.06
C ALA A 60 2.25 -0.60 6.24
N ALA A 61 2.74 -0.57 7.47
CA ALA A 61 1.91 -0.70 8.67
C ALA A 61 0.89 0.44 8.82
N LYS A 62 1.29 1.68 8.48
CA LYS A 62 0.37 2.83 8.48
C LYS A 62 -0.71 2.70 7.40
N LYS A 63 -0.37 2.20 6.21
CA LYS A 63 -1.33 1.90 5.14
C LYS A 63 -2.29 0.79 5.54
N GLU A 64 -1.81 -0.30 6.14
CA GLU A 64 -2.69 -1.36 6.66
C GLU A 64 -3.62 -0.87 7.75
N SER A 65 -3.15 0.01 8.64
CA SER A 65 -4.00 0.62 9.67
C SER A 65 -5.09 1.50 9.07
N GLY A 66 -4.75 2.35 8.08
CA GLY A 66 -5.72 3.19 7.38
C GLY A 66 -6.71 2.40 6.50
N GLU A 67 -6.27 1.29 5.91
CA GLU A 67 -7.11 0.40 5.09
C GLU A 67 -8.07 -0.43 5.96
N LYS A 68 -7.63 -0.88 7.14
CA LYS A 68 -8.52 -1.54 8.12
C LYS A 68 -9.61 -0.60 8.65
N THR A 69 -9.35 0.70 8.75
CA THR A 69 -10.38 1.69 9.13
C THR A 69 -11.44 1.89 8.04
N LYS A 70 -11.12 1.63 6.76
CA LYS A 70 -12.11 1.66 5.66
C LYS A 70 -12.80 0.32 5.40
N ARG A 71 -12.32 -0.77 6.02
CA ARG A 71 -12.80 -2.14 5.82
C ARG A 71 -13.52 -2.71 7.04
N ASP A 72 -14.21 -1.87 7.81
CA ASP A 72 -15.31 -2.36 8.64
C ASP A 72 -16.52 -2.65 7.74
N THR A 73 -16.35 -3.60 6.84
CA THR A 73 -17.39 -4.21 6.00
C THR A 73 -18.14 -5.26 6.81
N ARG A 74 -18.56 -4.93 8.04
CA ARG A 74 -19.74 -5.58 8.58
C ARG A 74 -20.93 -4.81 8.01
N PRO A 75 -21.88 -5.47 7.33
CA PRO A 75 -23.14 -4.82 7.02
C PRO A 75 -23.69 -4.33 8.35
N ASP A 76 -23.74 -3.02 8.52
CA ASP A 76 -24.14 -2.42 9.77
C ASP A 76 -25.56 -2.94 10.03
N SER A 77 -25.70 -3.82 11.01
CA SER A 77 -26.97 -4.56 11.23
C SER A 77 -28.10 -3.58 11.56
N ARG A 78 -27.74 -2.38 12.02
CA ARG A 78 -28.62 -1.25 12.24
C ARG A 78 -29.06 -0.59 10.94
N LEU A 79 -28.16 -0.43 9.97
CA LEU A 79 -28.48 0.15 8.66
C LEU A 79 -29.38 -0.79 7.85
N SER A 80 -29.10 -2.08 7.87
CA SER A 80 -29.94 -3.09 7.20
C SER A 80 -31.34 -3.16 7.82
N LEU A 81 -31.46 -3.16 9.15
CA LEU A 81 -32.75 -3.07 9.84
C LEU A 81 -33.50 -1.77 9.52
N LEU A 82 -32.79 -0.64 9.45
CA LEU A 82 -33.38 0.65 9.13
C LEU A 82 -33.88 0.69 7.68
N LEU A 83 -33.15 0.10 6.73
CA LEU A 83 -33.61 -0.06 5.36
C LEU A 83 -34.83 -0.98 5.25
N GLU A 84 -34.89 -2.03 6.08
CA GLU A 84 -36.01 -2.98 6.11
C GLU A 84 -37.28 -2.37 6.75
N LEU A 85 -37.12 -1.43 7.67
CA LEU A 85 -38.21 -0.68 8.30
C LEU A 85 -38.69 0.53 7.48
N MET A 86 -37.90 0.99 6.51
CA MET A 86 -38.29 2.07 5.60
C MET A 86 -39.26 1.57 4.54
N ASP A 87 -40.26 2.40 4.24
CA ASP A 87 -41.21 2.11 3.16
C ASP A 87 -40.55 2.30 1.78
N GLU A 88 -41.11 1.68 0.74
CA GLU A 88 -40.48 1.67 -0.59
C GLU A 88 -40.34 3.09 -1.18
N ASP A 89 -41.30 3.98 -0.90
CA ASP A 89 -41.26 5.38 -1.31
C ASP A 89 -40.11 6.16 -0.62
N GLU A 90 -39.88 5.90 0.66
CA GLU A 90 -38.80 6.52 1.44
C GLU A 90 -37.43 6.02 0.95
N ARG A 91 -37.35 4.73 0.61
CA ARG A 91 -36.14 4.12 0.06
C ARG A 91 -35.79 4.72 -1.31
N GLN A 92 -36.78 4.96 -2.16
CA GLN A 92 -36.56 5.63 -3.44
C GLN A 92 -36.16 7.09 -3.29
N ALA A 93 -36.75 7.82 -2.34
CA ALA A 93 -36.37 9.20 -2.03
C ALA A 93 -34.92 9.28 -1.52
N LEU A 94 -34.52 8.38 -0.62
CA LEU A 94 -33.14 8.29 -0.12
C LEU A 94 -32.15 8.00 -1.24
N LYS A 95 -32.49 7.05 -2.14
CA LYS A 95 -31.65 6.70 -3.29
C LYS A 95 -31.47 7.88 -4.25
N ARG A 96 -32.53 8.67 -4.51
CA ARG A 96 -32.45 9.86 -5.35
C ARG A 96 -31.57 10.94 -4.73
N ARG A 97 -31.73 11.20 -3.44
CA ARG A 97 -30.93 12.19 -2.73
C ARG A 97 -29.45 11.80 -2.65
N LEU A 98 -29.16 10.53 -2.37
CA LEU A 98 -27.79 10.00 -2.41
C LEU A 98 -27.19 10.13 -3.82
N ALA A 99 -27.95 9.85 -4.87
CA ALA A 99 -27.48 10.02 -6.25
C ALA A 99 -27.19 11.50 -6.59
N GLU A 100 -27.99 12.42 -6.06
CA GLU A 100 -27.81 13.86 -6.24
C GLU A 100 -26.60 14.40 -5.48
N ASP A 101 -26.44 14.03 -4.20
CA ASP A 101 -25.28 14.38 -3.37
C ASP A 101 -23.98 13.84 -4.00
N LEU A 102 -24.00 12.59 -4.45
CA LEU A 102 -22.88 11.95 -5.15
C LEU A 102 -22.55 12.61 -6.50
N SER A 103 -23.56 13.13 -7.21
CA SER A 103 -23.33 13.87 -8.47
C SER A 103 -22.73 15.26 -8.24
N THR A 104 -23.00 15.87 -7.08
CA THR A 104 -22.56 17.22 -6.73
C THR A 104 -21.10 17.24 -6.25
N ASP A 105 -20.63 16.16 -5.61
CA ASP A 105 -19.24 16.02 -5.14
C ASP A 105 -18.21 15.78 -6.26
N GLY A 106 -18.62 15.71 -7.53
CA GLY A 106 -17.72 15.78 -8.69
C GLY A 106 -16.76 14.59 -8.90
N GLU A 107 -16.68 13.63 -7.97
CA GLU A 107 -15.86 12.41 -8.10
C GLU A 107 -16.54 11.30 -8.94
N ILE A 108 -17.79 11.49 -9.37
CA ILE A 108 -18.66 10.42 -9.90
C ILE A 108 -19.10 10.72 -11.33
N VAL A 109 -18.12 10.95 -12.20
CA VAL A 109 -18.29 10.56 -13.62
C VAL A 109 -17.93 9.07 -13.79
N SER A 110 -17.21 8.46 -12.84
CA SER A 110 -16.74 7.08 -12.98
C SER A 110 -17.75 6.01 -12.54
N LEU A 111 -18.40 6.15 -11.39
CA LEU A 111 -19.19 5.03 -10.82
C LEU A 111 -20.59 4.88 -11.43
N ALA A 112 -21.23 6.00 -11.79
CA ALA A 112 -22.54 5.99 -12.46
C ALA A 112 -22.43 5.44 -13.89
N ASP A 113 -21.34 5.73 -14.59
CA ASP A 113 -21.04 5.15 -15.90
C ASP A 113 -20.68 3.66 -15.79
N LEU A 114 -19.96 3.24 -14.73
CA LEU A 114 -19.71 1.82 -14.46
C LEU A 114 -21.00 1.05 -14.16
N LEU A 115 -21.94 1.61 -13.39
CA LEU A 115 -23.23 0.97 -13.11
C LEU A 115 -24.10 0.89 -14.38
N LYS A 116 -24.14 1.95 -15.19
CA LYS A 116 -24.86 1.95 -16.48
C LYS A 116 -24.27 0.95 -17.46
N ALA A 117 -22.94 0.83 -17.52
CA ALA A 117 -22.26 -0.16 -18.35
C ALA A 117 -22.60 -1.59 -17.91
N GLN A 118 -22.62 -1.85 -16.59
CA GLN A 118 -22.99 -3.15 -16.05
C GLN A 118 -24.45 -3.51 -16.32
N GLU A 119 -25.37 -2.54 -16.20
CA GLU A 119 -26.80 -2.77 -16.50
C GLU A 119 -27.03 -3.04 -18.00
N GLN A 120 -26.27 -2.38 -18.88
CA GLN A 120 -26.34 -2.64 -20.32
C GLN A 120 -25.78 -4.02 -20.71
N ASP A 121 -24.67 -4.45 -20.10
CA ASP A 121 -24.11 -5.78 -20.32
C ASP A 121 -25.03 -6.90 -19.79
N SER A 122 -25.68 -6.68 -18.66
CA SER A 122 -26.66 -7.61 -18.09
C SER A 122 -27.87 -7.82 -19.03
N ARG A 123 -28.33 -6.76 -19.70
CA ARG A 123 -29.43 -6.85 -20.67
C ARG A 123 -29.03 -7.55 -21.97
N ARG A 124 -27.74 -7.50 -22.36
CA ARG A 124 -27.22 -8.21 -23.54
C ARG A 124 -27.04 -9.70 -23.31
N GLN A 125 -26.81 -10.13 -22.07
CA GLN A 125 -26.65 -11.55 -21.73
C GLN A 125 -27.98 -12.31 -21.59
N HIS A 126 -29.11 -11.60 -21.45
CA HIS A 126 -30.44 -12.20 -21.29
C HIS A 126 -31.28 -12.20 -22.58
N HIS A 127 -30.65 -11.89 -23.73
CA HIS A 127 -31.22 -12.04 -25.08
C HIS A 127 -30.42 -13.10 -25.86
#